data_AF-A0A6L4ZP47-F1
#
_entry.id   AF-A0A6L4ZP47-F1
#
_cell.length_a   1.000
_cell.length_b   1.000
_cell.length_c   1.000
_cell.angle_alpha   90.00
_cell.angle_beta   90.00
_cell.angle_gamma   90.00
#
_symmetry.space_group_name_H-M   'P 1'
#
loop_
_entity.id
_entity.type
_entity.pdbx_description
1 polymer ?
#
loop_
_entity_poly.entity_id
_entity_poly.type
_entity_poly.pdbx_seq_one_letter_code
_entity_poly.pdbx_strand_id
1 'polypeptide(L)'
;MRPGWAPRGLEAKYDMETAIQPDKPIRFNTKTPKGLPIYIVVNFLLVALASTGLIFFESSMPRTQVVIGIVLVLFTSLIWGGMFEKKPWAFPAEIARLASIATLTISYFCLNQLTTIVMIASALTLIGLFVWLLRYRSAFATKTESAMTT
;
A
#
# COMPACT_ATOMS: atom_id res chain seq x y z
N MET A 1 -37.01 15.83 -18.22
CA MET A 1 -36.43 15.71 -19.58
C MET A 1 -36.13 14.24 -19.85
N ARG A 2 -36.44 13.71 -21.04
CA ARG A 2 -36.17 12.29 -21.39
C ARG A 2 -34.71 12.10 -21.79
N PRO A 3 -33.99 11.08 -21.27
CA PRO A 3 -32.62 10.80 -21.70
C PRO A 3 -32.58 10.33 -23.16
N GLY A 4 -31.63 10.82 -23.96
CA GLY A 4 -31.52 10.49 -25.39
C GLY A 4 -31.18 9.03 -25.71
N TRP A 5 -30.79 8.23 -24.71
CA TRP A 5 -30.46 6.82 -24.85
C TRP A 5 -31.66 5.86 -24.69
N ALA A 6 -32.82 6.37 -24.23
CA ALA A 6 -33.98 5.52 -23.97
C ALA A 6 -34.74 5.17 -25.27
N PRO A 7 -35.04 3.88 -25.55
CA PRO A 7 -35.79 3.48 -26.74
C PRO A 7 -37.22 4.07 -26.73
N ARG A 8 -37.70 4.50 -27.90
CA ARG A 8 -39.04 5.10 -28.04
C ARG A 8 -40.12 4.06 -27.77
N GLY A 9 -41.12 4.40 -26.95
CA GLY A 9 -42.27 3.54 -26.67
C GLY A 9 -42.17 2.69 -25.39
N LEU A 10 -41.00 2.64 -24.74
CA LEU A 10 -40.91 2.18 -23.35
C LEU A 10 -41.00 3.41 -22.44
N GLU A 11 -42.04 3.47 -21.61
CA GLU A 11 -42.02 4.40 -20.48
C GLU A 11 -40.83 4.07 -19.59
N ALA A 12 -40.09 5.09 -19.14
CA ALA A 12 -38.96 4.90 -18.27
C ALA A 12 -39.47 4.30 -16.96
N LYS A 13 -39.34 2.98 -16.82
CA LYS A 13 -39.77 2.23 -15.63
C LYS A 13 -39.00 2.63 -14.36
N TYR A 14 -37.94 3.42 -14.53
CA TYR A 14 -37.19 4.02 -13.44
C TYR A 14 -37.73 5.42 -13.21
N ASP A 15 -38.56 5.52 -12.18
CA ASP A 15 -38.84 6.79 -11.54
C ASP A 15 -37.53 7.37 -11.01
N MET A 16 -37.07 8.47 -11.63
CA MET A 16 -35.83 9.15 -11.25
C MET A 16 -35.95 9.75 -9.83
N GLU A 17 -37.18 9.97 -9.34
CA GLU A 17 -37.44 10.50 -8.00
C GLU A 17 -37.06 9.49 -6.90
N THR A 18 -37.15 8.18 -7.16
CA THR A 18 -36.75 7.16 -6.19
C THR A 18 -35.23 6.91 -6.13
N ALA A 19 -34.43 7.57 -6.97
CA ALA A 19 -32.99 7.36 -7.04
C ALA A 19 -32.22 7.91 -5.81
N ILE A 20 -32.80 8.90 -5.12
CA ILE A 20 -32.29 9.48 -3.88
C ILE A 20 -33.17 8.99 -2.71
N GLN A 21 -33.00 7.72 -2.33
CA GLN A 21 -33.45 7.28 -1.02
C GLN A 21 -32.44 7.85 0.01
N PRO A 22 -32.85 8.73 0.95
CA PRO A 22 -31.97 9.22 2.00
C PRO A 22 -31.44 8.08 2.90
N ASP A 23 -32.08 6.93 2.83
CA ASP A 23 -31.84 5.73 3.63
C ASP A 23 -30.85 4.76 2.96
N LYS A 24 -30.29 5.14 1.79
CA LYS A 24 -29.34 4.28 1.06
C LYS A 24 -28.14 3.99 1.97
N PRO A 25 -27.86 2.72 2.31
CA PRO A 25 -26.69 2.39 3.10
C PRO A 25 -25.46 2.85 2.32
N ILE A 26 -24.60 3.63 2.98
CA ILE A 26 -23.35 4.14 2.43
C ILE A 26 -22.56 2.95 1.88
N ARG A 27 -22.53 2.79 0.54
CA ARG A 27 -21.95 1.59 -0.10
C ARG A 27 -20.45 1.45 0.15
N PHE A 28 -19.77 2.55 0.47
CA PHE A 28 -18.36 2.57 0.80
C PHE A 28 -18.09 3.46 2.00
N ASN A 29 -18.19 2.89 3.20
CA ASN A 29 -17.67 3.50 4.42
C ASN A 29 -16.47 2.68 4.92
N THR A 30 -15.33 2.82 4.25
CA THR A 30 -14.07 2.30 4.75
C THR A 30 -13.61 3.19 5.90
N LYS A 31 -14.01 2.84 7.12
CA LYS A 31 -13.43 3.43 8.35
C LYS A 31 -11.96 3.03 8.41
N THR A 32 -11.09 3.82 7.80
CA THR A 32 -9.63 3.61 7.83
C THR A 32 -9.07 4.45 8.98
N PRO A 33 -8.28 3.88 9.91
CA PRO A 33 -7.64 4.67 10.95
C PRO A 33 -6.77 5.75 10.30
N LYS A 34 -6.92 7.01 10.73
CA LYS A 34 -6.31 8.19 10.08
C LYS A 34 -4.79 8.10 9.88
N GLY A 35 -4.08 7.30 10.68
CA GLY A 35 -2.63 7.16 10.55
C GLY A 35 -2.15 6.12 9.54
N LEU A 36 -3.00 5.21 9.06
CA LEU A 36 -2.61 4.24 8.03
C LEU A 36 -2.37 4.91 6.66
N PRO A 37 -3.22 5.85 6.18
CA PRO A 37 -2.93 6.61 4.97
C PRO A 37 -1.63 7.43 5.08
N ILE A 38 -1.35 8.02 6.24
CA ILE A 38 -0.12 8.80 6.47
C ILE A 38 1.11 7.89 6.34
N TYR A 39 1.07 6.70 6.96
CA TYR A 39 2.13 5.71 6.82
C TYR A 39 2.40 5.35 5.35
N ILE A 40 1.34 5.11 4.56
CA ILE A 40 1.47 4.79 3.13
C ILE A 40 2.08 5.97 2.37
N VAL A 41 1.65 7.21 2.64
CA VAL A 41 2.20 8.42 1.99
C VAL A 41 3.69 8.59 2.31
N VAL A 42 4.11 8.38 3.56
CA VAL A 42 5.53 8.46 3.94
C VAL A 42 6.36 7.40 3.19
N ASN A 43 5.89 6.15 3.16
CA ASN A 43 6.56 5.09 2.40
C ASN A 43 6.56 5.36 0.89
N PHE A 44 5.48 5.94 0.36
CA PHE A 44 5.39 6.35 -1.03
C PHE A 44 6.45 7.38 -1.38
N LEU A 45 6.64 8.42 -0.56
CA LEU A 45 7.67 9.42 -0.78
C LEU A 45 9.07 8.80 -0.75
N LEU A 46 9.34 7.90 0.20
CA LEU A 46 10.63 7.20 0.28
C LEU A 46 10.91 6.36 -0.97
N VAL A 47 9.92 5.60 -1.45
CA VAL A 47 10.06 4.77 -2.65
C VAL A 47 10.13 5.62 -3.91
N ALA A 48 9.42 6.75 -3.98
CA ALA A 48 9.53 7.68 -5.09
C ALA A 48 10.93 8.28 -5.19
N LEU A 49 11.53 8.67 -4.06
CA LEU A 49 12.92 9.12 -3.99
C LEU A 49 13.90 8.01 -4.39
N ALA A 50 13.69 6.79 -3.88
CA ALA A 50 14.52 5.64 -4.24
C ALA A 50 14.42 5.29 -5.73
N SER A 51 13.22 5.34 -6.32
CA SER A 51 12.98 5.09 -7.75
C SER A 51 13.63 6.16 -8.61
N THR A 52 13.51 7.42 -8.19
CA THR A 52 14.20 8.54 -8.85
C THR A 52 15.70 8.30 -8.85
N GLY A 53 16.28 8.00 -7.68
CA GLY A 53 17.70 7.64 -7.57
C GLY A 53 18.09 6.46 -8.45
N LEU A 54 17.29 5.40 -8.50
CA LEU A 54 17.54 4.23 -9.33
C LEU A 54 17.66 4.60 -10.81
N ILE A 55 16.81 5.49 -11.32
CA ILE A 55 16.88 5.97 -12.71
C ILE A 55 18.15 6.81 -12.94
N PHE A 56 18.47 7.72 -12.02
CA PHE A 56 19.67 8.58 -12.15
C PHE A 56 20.98 7.80 -12.08
N PHE A 57 21.03 6.71 -11.31
CA PHE A 57 22.24 5.91 -11.11
C PHE A 57 22.23 4.59 -11.90
N GLU A 58 21.21 4.33 -12.71
CA GLU A 58 21.03 3.08 -13.47
C GLU A 58 22.28 2.73 -14.29
N SER A 59 22.84 3.71 -15.00
CA SER A 59 24.00 3.52 -15.88
C SER A 59 25.27 3.14 -15.13
N SER A 60 25.36 3.46 -13.83
CA SER A 60 26.52 3.20 -12.98
C SER A 60 26.36 1.92 -12.15
N MET A 61 25.19 1.28 -12.20
CA MET A 61 24.87 0.11 -11.39
C MET A 61 24.94 -1.19 -12.20
N PRO A 62 25.37 -2.31 -11.58
CA PRO A 62 25.19 -3.63 -12.16
C PRO A 62 23.70 -3.90 -12.47
N ARG A 63 23.41 -4.49 -13.63
CA ARG A 63 22.04 -4.81 -14.06
C ARG A 63 21.24 -5.59 -13.01
N THR A 64 21.89 -6.48 -12.27
CA THR A 64 21.27 -7.24 -11.17
C THR A 64 20.68 -6.34 -10.09
N GLN A 65 21.38 -5.25 -9.73
CA GLN A 65 20.90 -4.31 -8.70
C GLN A 65 19.70 -3.52 -9.20
N VAL A 66 19.71 -3.10 -10.46
CA VAL A 66 18.60 -2.39 -11.12
C VAL A 66 17.35 -3.28 -11.13
N VAL A 67 17.48 -4.55 -11.53
CA VAL A 67 16.36 -5.51 -11.55
C VAL A 67 15.80 -5.74 -10.14
N ILE A 68 16.66 -5.93 -9.14
CA ILE A 68 16.24 -6.06 -7.73
C ILE A 68 15.47 -4.82 -7.28
N GLY A 69 15.96 -3.63 -7.62
CA GLY A 69 15.30 -2.37 -7.28
C GLY A 69 13.91 -2.24 -7.91
N ILE A 70 13.78 -2.56 -9.20
CA ILE A 70 12.48 -2.57 -9.90
C ILE A 70 11.50 -3.54 -9.23
N VAL A 71 11.94 -4.77 -8.95
CA VAL A 71 11.11 -5.78 -8.27
C VAL A 71 10.63 -5.28 -6.91
N LEU A 72 11.51 -4.65 -6.12
CA LEU A 72 11.15 -4.08 -4.82
C LEU A 72 10.13 -2.94 -4.94
N VAL A 73 10.28 -2.05 -5.92
CA VAL A 73 9.32 -0.95 -6.15
C VAL A 73 7.93 -1.51 -6.50
N LEU A 74 7.87 -2.48 -7.43
CA LEU A 74 6.61 -3.12 -7.82
C LEU A 74 5.98 -3.89 -6.65
N PHE A 75 6.79 -4.65 -5.90
CA PHE A 75 6.33 -5.38 -4.73
C PHE A 75 5.76 -4.44 -3.66
N THR A 76 6.41 -3.30 -3.44
CA THR A 76 5.95 -2.29 -2.49
C THR A 76 4.61 -1.67 -2.93
N SER A 77 4.46 -1.37 -4.22
CA SER A 77 3.20 -0.86 -4.77
C SER A 77 2.04 -1.86 -4.58
N LEU A 78 2.30 -3.15 -4.81
CA LEU A 78 1.33 -4.22 -4.60
C LEU A 78 0.88 -4.28 -3.13
N ILE A 79 1.82 -4.18 -2.18
CA ILE A 79 1.52 -4.20 -0.75
C ILE A 79 0.58 -3.05 -0.38
N TRP A 80 0.85 -1.83 -0.84
CA TRP A 80 -0.01 -0.69 -0.54
C TRP A 80 -1.43 -0.85 -1.09
N GLY A 81 -1.59 -1.42 -2.29
CA GLY A 81 -2.90 -1.79 -2.83
C GLY A 81 -3.64 -2.75 -1.89
N GLY A 82 -2.94 -3.78 -1.41
CA GLY A 82 -3.46 -4.70 -0.40
C GLY A 82 -3.80 -4.02 0.94
N MET A 83 -3.01 -3.04 1.38
CA MET A 83 -3.25 -2.29 2.62
C MET A 83 -4.48 -1.38 2.51
N PHE A 84 -4.71 -0.73 1.37
CA PHE A 84 -5.92 0.07 1.12
C PHE A 84 -7.18 -0.79 1.14
N GLU A 85 -7.09 -2.01 0.61
CA GLU A 85 -8.17 -2.99 0.66
C GLU A 85 -8.24 -3.78 1.98
N LYS A 86 -7.34 -3.50 2.93
CA LYS A 86 -7.22 -4.22 4.22
C LYS A 86 -7.12 -5.74 4.06
N LYS A 87 -6.44 -6.21 3.00
CA LYS A 87 -6.25 -7.64 2.76
C LYS A 87 -5.40 -8.26 3.88
N PRO A 88 -5.71 -9.48 4.33
CA PRO A 88 -4.98 -10.12 5.42
C PRO A 88 -3.52 -10.44 5.06
N TRP A 89 -3.21 -10.60 3.77
CA TRP A 89 -1.85 -10.83 3.29
C TRP A 89 -0.98 -9.57 3.24
N ALA A 90 -1.58 -8.37 3.28
CA ALA A 90 -0.83 -7.13 3.13
C ALA A 90 0.11 -6.88 4.31
N PHE A 91 -0.31 -7.24 5.53
CA PHE A 91 0.51 -7.10 6.73
C PHE A 91 1.75 -8.01 6.73
N PRO A 92 1.65 -9.35 6.53
CA PRO A 92 2.85 -10.19 6.43
C PRO A 92 3.71 -9.85 5.21
N ALA A 93 3.14 -9.37 4.10
CA ALA A 93 3.92 -8.91 2.95
C ALA A 93 4.73 -7.64 3.26
N GLU A 94 4.20 -6.70 4.03
CA GLU A 94 4.93 -5.51 4.49
C GLU A 94 6.10 -5.88 5.42
N ILE A 95 5.92 -6.87 6.29
CA ILE A 95 7.01 -7.41 7.12
C ILE A 95 8.11 -8.01 6.23
N ALA A 96 7.73 -8.83 5.23
CA ALA A 96 8.67 -9.42 4.28
C ALA A 96 9.44 -8.34 3.49
N ARG A 97 8.77 -7.24 3.13
CA ARG A 97 9.39 -6.08 2.48
C ARG A 97 10.45 -5.43 3.38
N LEU A 98 10.11 -5.12 4.63
CA LEU A 98 11.04 -4.52 5.59
C LEU A 98 12.24 -5.44 5.86
N ALA A 99 12.00 -6.74 5.99
CA ALA A 99 13.07 -7.74 6.16
C ALA A 99 14.00 -7.78 4.95
N SER A 100 13.45 -7.75 3.73
CA SER A 100 14.22 -7.76 2.49
C SER A 100 15.13 -6.52 2.37
N ILE A 101 14.61 -5.33 2.71
CA ILE A 101 15.42 -4.09 2.73
C ILE A 101 16.51 -4.20 3.80
N ALA A 102 16.19 -4.70 5.00
CA ALA A 102 17.18 -4.89 6.06
C ALA A 102 18.32 -5.83 5.62
N THR A 103 17.99 -6.98 5.03
CA THR A 103 18.98 -7.94 4.53
C THR A 103 19.87 -7.32 3.45
N LEU A 104 19.29 -6.56 2.53
CA LEU A 104 20.07 -5.86 1.49
C LEU A 104 21.02 -4.83 2.12
N THR A 105 20.52 -3.96 3.01
CA THR A 105 21.37 -2.96 3.68
C THR A 105 22.54 -3.60 4.42
N ILE A 106 22.30 -4.68 5.17
CA ILE A 106 23.36 -5.40 5.89
C ILE A 106 24.38 -6.01 4.90
N SER A 107 23.90 -6.64 3.83
CA SER A 107 24.79 -7.25 2.82
C SER A 107 25.71 -6.22 2.17
N TYR A 108 25.19 -5.06 1.77
CA TYR A 108 25.99 -3.99 1.17
C TYR A 108 26.96 -3.34 2.16
N PHE A 109 26.58 -3.25 3.44
CA PHE A 109 27.48 -2.78 4.49
C PHE A 109 28.64 -3.75 4.72
N CYS A 110 28.38 -5.07 4.77
CA CYS A 110 29.42 -6.09 4.91
C CYS A 110 30.39 -6.11 3.71
N LEU A 111 29.94 -5.72 2.53
CA LEU A 111 30.77 -5.55 1.33
C LEU A 111 31.47 -4.18 1.25
N ASN A 112 31.39 -3.37 2.32
CA ASN A 112 31.96 -2.02 2.41
C ASN A 112 31.52 -1.06 1.29
N GLN A 113 30.34 -1.28 0.71
CA GLN A 113 29.79 -0.42 -0.34
C GLN A 113 28.93 0.73 0.22
N LEU A 114 28.58 0.69 1.51
CA LEU A 114 27.82 1.73 2.19
C LEU A 114 28.64 2.36 3.31
N THR A 115 28.47 3.66 3.51
CA THR A 115 29.03 4.36 4.66
C THR A 115 28.24 4.00 5.93
N THR A 116 28.91 4.00 7.08
CA THR A 116 28.29 3.74 8.39
C THR A 116 27.11 4.67 8.67
N ILE A 117 27.18 5.93 8.21
CA ILE A 117 26.10 6.91 8.35
C ILE A 117 24.84 6.47 7.61
N VAL A 118 24.98 5.98 6.37
CA VAL A 118 23.84 5.48 5.57
C VAL A 118 23.24 4.21 6.20
N MET A 119 24.07 3.35 6.77
CA MET A 119 23.61 2.16 7.49
C MET A 119 22.80 2.52 8.76
N ILE A 120 23.29 3.45 9.57
CA ILE A 120 22.55 3.91 10.77
C ILE A 120 21.23 4.59 10.37
N ALA A 121 21.25 5.48 9.37
CA ALA A 121 20.06 6.19 8.92
C ALA A 121 18.98 5.24 8.37
N SER A 122 19.38 4.25 7.57
CA SER A 122 18.46 3.23 7.06
C SER A 122 17.93 2.32 8.16
N ALA A 123 18.76 1.91 9.12
CA ALA A 123 18.33 1.12 10.28
C ALA A 123 17.28 1.86 11.13
N LEU A 124 17.51 3.14 11.43
CA LEU A 124 16.55 3.97 12.17
C LEU A 124 15.22 4.12 11.41
N THR A 125 15.29 4.30 10.09
CA THR A 125 14.10 4.39 9.25
C THR A 125 13.31 3.09 9.28
N LEU A 126 13.97 1.93 9.13
CA LEU A 126 13.33 0.62 9.17
C LEU A 126 12.69 0.33 10.54
N ILE A 127 13.39 0.63 11.64
CA ILE A 127 12.86 0.45 13.00
C ILE A 127 11.64 1.36 13.22
N GLY A 128 11.72 2.62 12.82
CA GLY A 128 10.61 3.57 12.92
C GLY A 128 9.38 3.09 12.15
N LEU A 129 9.56 2.64 10.91
CA LEU A 129 8.49 2.09 10.08
C LEU A 129 7.91 0.79 10.65
N PHE A 130 8.74 -0.08 11.21
CA PHE A 130 8.30 -1.33 11.83
C PHE A 130 7.48 -1.08 13.10
N VAL A 131 7.94 -0.20 13.98
CA VAL A 131 7.19 0.18 15.19
C VAL A 131 5.86 0.83 14.83
N TRP A 132 5.84 1.69 13.80
CA TRP A 132 4.61 2.32 13.31
C TRP A 132 3.64 1.27 12.74
N LEU A 133 4.15 0.30 11.97
CA LEU A 133 3.35 -0.79 11.42
C LEU A 133 2.72 -1.65 12.53
N LEU A 134 3.48 -2.00 13.57
CA LEU A 134 2.99 -2.79 14.71
C LEU A 134 1.83 -2.10 15.43
N ARG A 135 1.84 -0.77 15.50
CA ARG A 135 0.73 0.02 16.10
C ARG A 135 -0.60 -0.19 15.36
N TYR A 136 -0.59 -0.60 14.09
CA TYR A 136 -1.77 -0.86 13.29
C TYR A 136 -2.06 -2.35 13.06
N ARG A 137 -1.36 -3.27 13.74
CA ARG A 137 -1.61 -4.71 13.62
C ARG A 137 -3.09 -5.07 13.85
N SER A 138 -3.74 -4.41 14.80
CA SER A 138 -5.15 -4.63 15.14
C SER A 138 -6.13 -4.22 14.03
N ALA A 139 -5.70 -3.38 13.07
CA ALA A 139 -6.54 -2.98 11.95
C ALA A 139 -6.65 -4.05 10.85
N PHE A 140 -5.76 -5.05 10.85
CA PHE A 140 -5.71 -6.14 9.87
C PHE A 140 -6.20 -7.49 10.43
N ALA A 141 -6.52 -7.55 11.73
CA ALA A 141 -7.11 -8.74 12.34
C ALA A 141 -8.54 -8.94 11.80
N THR A 142 -8.73 -10.00 11.01
CA THR A 142 -10.04 -10.40 10.50
C THR A 142 -10.93 -10.77 11.68
N LYS A 143 -12.11 -10.15 11.81
CA LYS A 143 -13.08 -10.51 12.84
C LYS A 143 -13.76 -11.82 12.43
N THR A 144 -13.18 -12.96 12.79
CA THR A 144 -13.68 -14.31 12.46
C THR A 144 -14.92 -14.72 13.27
N GLU A 145 -15.59 -13.81 13.97
CA GLU A 145 -16.44 -14.16 15.12
C GLU A 145 -17.96 -14.02 14.90
N SER A 146 -18.43 -14.02 13.65
CA SER A 146 -19.88 -13.82 13.34
C SER A 146 -20.56 -15.01 12.66
N ALA A 147 -19.92 -16.17 12.56
CA ALA A 147 -20.46 -17.33 11.83
C ALA A 147 -20.75 -18.56 12.71
N MET A 148 -20.79 -18.43 14.03
CA MET A 148 -21.06 -19.55 14.96
C MET A 148 -22.28 -19.36 15.87
N THR A 149 -23.18 -18.45 15.52
CA THR A 149 -24.47 -18.28 16.20
C THR A 149 -25.57 -18.03 15.17
N THR A 150 -26.00 -19.07 14.46
CA THR A 150 -27.38 -19.21 13.98
C THR A 150 -27.69 -20.67 13.68
#